data_AF-A0A5C7JDU6-F1
#
_entry.id   AF-A0A5C7JDU6-F1
#
_cell.length_a   1.000
_cell.length_b   1.000
_cell.length_c   1.000
_cell.angle_alpha   90.00
_cell.angle_beta   90.00
_cell.angle_gamma   90.00
#
_symmetry.space_group_name_H-M   'P 1'
#
loop_
_entity.id
_entity.type
_entity.pdbx_description
1 polymer ?
#
loop_
_entity_poly.entity_id
_entity_poly.type
_entity_poly.pdbx_seq_one_letter_code
_entity_poly.pdbx_strand_id
1 'polypeptide(L)'
;MAKWEELPVEIQERMLQCQEEQGNKKDESVFIRKINAFKKDWGFNWGDTKERSSFWSDVIHYNKFEIFYEYYPKKEKPSSALLNLTAHVWSTLFKKDITEQQVQEALEWYTQLKEIENKINNLNKQ
;
A
#
# COMPACT_ATOMS: atom_id res chain seq x y z
N MET A 1 -22.42 11.03 -3.91
CA MET A 1 -21.94 10.21 -2.79
C MET A 1 -21.81 8.80 -3.29
N ALA A 2 -20.59 8.26 -3.31
CA ALA A 2 -20.29 6.90 -3.70
C ALA A 2 -20.97 5.89 -2.76
N LYS A 3 -21.29 4.71 -3.29
CA LYS A 3 -21.60 3.52 -2.47
C LYS A 3 -20.31 2.80 -2.09
N TRP A 4 -20.36 1.98 -1.04
CA TRP A 4 -19.20 1.21 -0.58
C TRP A 4 -18.59 0.36 -1.70
N GLU A 5 -19.45 -0.35 -2.45
CA GLU A 5 -19.04 -1.27 -3.52
C GLU A 5 -18.48 -0.55 -4.76
N GLU A 6 -18.69 0.76 -4.87
CA GLU A 6 -18.17 1.59 -5.95
C GLU A 6 -16.80 2.20 -5.60
N LEU A 7 -16.38 2.12 -4.33
CA LEU A 7 -15.07 2.60 -3.91
C LEU A 7 -13.96 1.65 -4.37
N PRO A 8 -12.84 2.17 -4.90
CA PRO A 8 -11.62 1.39 -5.05
C PRO A 8 -11.21 0.69 -3.75
N VAL A 9 -10.68 -0.53 -3.88
CA VAL A 9 -10.33 -1.39 -2.73
C VAL A 9 -9.34 -0.71 -1.78
N GLU A 10 -8.42 0.11 -2.30
CA GLU A 10 -7.44 0.83 -1.49
C GLU A 10 -8.10 1.90 -0.59
N ILE A 11 -9.18 2.53 -1.08
CA ILE A 11 -9.96 3.49 -0.30
C ILE A 11 -10.77 2.75 0.77
N GLN A 12 -11.39 1.62 0.42
CA GLN A 12 -12.10 0.76 1.37
C GLN A 12 -11.16 0.30 2.50
N GLU A 13 -9.98 -0.23 2.16
CA GLU A 13 -8.96 -0.65 3.12
C GLU A 13 -8.54 0.51 4.03
N ARG A 14 -8.32 1.70 3.48
CA ARG A 14 -7.97 2.87 4.28
C ARG A 14 -9.08 3.28 5.24
N MET A 15 -10.34 3.25 4.81
CA MET A 15 -11.49 3.52 5.69
C MET A 15 -11.60 2.53 6.85
N LEU A 16 -11.35 1.23 6.59
CA LEU A 16 -11.29 0.20 7.63
C LEU A 16 -10.12 0.45 8.60
N GLN A 17 -8.95 0.84 8.09
CA GLN A 17 -7.82 1.23 8.95
C GLN A 17 -8.19 2.42 9.85
N CYS A 18 -8.90 3.42 9.33
CA CYS A 18 -9.36 4.55 10.15
C CYS A 18 -10.32 4.13 11.29
N GLN A 19 -11.14 3.09 11.10
CA GLN A 19 -11.91 2.51 12.21
C GLN A 19 -10.97 1.98 13.30
N GLU A 20 -10.01 1.15 12.92
CA GLU A 20 -9.05 0.51 13.83
C GLU A 20 -8.18 1.54 14.56
N GLU A 21 -7.65 2.54 13.84
CA GLU A 21 -6.87 3.65 14.39
C GLU A 21 -7.65 4.44 15.45
N GLN A 22 -8.98 4.51 15.33
CA GLN A 22 -9.84 5.22 16.27
C GLN A 22 -10.51 4.32 17.31
N GLY A 23 -10.15 3.03 17.36
CA GLY A 23 -10.59 2.08 18.38
C GLY A 23 -11.87 1.29 18.06
N ASN A 24 -12.38 1.40 16.83
CA ASN A 24 -13.46 0.56 16.33
C ASN A 24 -12.90 -0.66 15.59
N LYS A 25 -13.67 -1.76 15.51
CA LYS A 25 -13.26 -2.92 14.70
C LYS A 25 -13.40 -2.60 13.22
N LYS A 26 -12.54 -3.21 12.39
CA LYS A 26 -12.70 -3.23 10.93
C LYS A 26 -13.99 -3.97 10.59
N ASP A 27 -14.97 -3.25 10.07
CA ASP A 27 -16.27 -3.79 9.70
C ASP A 27 -16.86 -3.00 8.53
N GLU A 28 -16.80 -3.61 7.34
CA GLU A 28 -17.33 -3.03 6.10
C GLU A 28 -18.85 -2.89 6.10
N SER A 29 -19.57 -3.71 6.88
CA SER A 29 -21.04 -3.66 6.93
C SER A 29 -21.56 -2.31 7.44
N VAL A 30 -20.75 -1.62 8.24
CA VAL A 30 -21.00 -0.25 8.69
C VAL A 30 -21.10 0.71 7.51
N PHE A 31 -20.17 0.61 6.55
CA PHE A 31 -20.09 1.50 5.39
C PHE A 31 -21.03 1.10 4.26
N ILE A 32 -21.32 -0.20 4.11
CA ILE A 32 -22.41 -0.69 3.23
C ILE A 32 -23.75 -0.07 3.67
N ARG A 33 -24.02 -0.06 4.98
CA ARG A 33 -25.23 0.55 5.54
C ARG A 33 -25.21 2.08 5.47
N LYS A 34 -24.06 2.70 5.77
CA LYS A 34 -23.90 4.15 5.84
C LYS A 34 -22.44 4.54 5.54
N ILE A 35 -22.18 4.92 4.29
CA ILE A 35 -20.82 5.23 3.80
C ILE A 35 -20.11 6.34 4.59
N ASN A 36 -20.88 7.28 5.16
CA ASN A 36 -20.38 8.39 5.97
C ASN A 36 -20.53 8.17 7.50
N ALA A 37 -20.57 6.92 7.95
CA ALA A 37 -20.76 6.57 9.36
C ALA A 37 -19.71 7.25 10.28
N PHE A 38 -20.18 7.90 11.34
CA PHE A 38 -19.33 8.51 12.35
C PHE A 38 -18.83 7.46 13.35
N LYS A 39 -17.84 7.82 14.18
CA LYS A 39 -17.25 6.93 15.20
C LYS A 39 -18.28 6.27 16.11
N LYS A 40 -19.30 7.03 16.56
CA LYS A 40 -20.39 6.52 17.42
C LYS A 40 -21.28 5.48 16.74
N ASP A 41 -21.31 5.48 15.40
CA ASP A 41 -22.07 4.54 14.57
C ASP A 41 -21.17 3.38 14.08
N TRP A 42 -20.07 3.10 14.80
CA TRP A 42 -19.01 2.14 14.45
C TRP A 42 -18.14 2.51 13.24
N GLY A 43 -18.33 3.69 12.64
CA GLY A 43 -17.45 4.23 11.60
C GLY A 43 -16.20 4.87 12.21
N PHE A 44 -15.86 6.09 11.78
CA PHE A 44 -14.79 6.88 12.40
C PHE A 44 -15.08 8.38 12.31
N ASN A 45 -14.35 9.19 13.07
CA ASN A 45 -14.41 10.64 12.98
C ASN A 45 -13.52 11.10 11.83
N TRP A 46 -14.15 11.52 10.73
CA TRP A 46 -13.50 11.99 9.50
C TRP A 46 -12.49 13.14 9.73
N GLY A 47 -12.76 14.02 10.69
CA GLY A 47 -11.86 15.13 11.03
C GLY A 47 -10.63 14.72 11.83
N ASP A 48 -10.70 13.59 12.53
CA ASP A 48 -9.63 13.11 13.41
C ASP A 48 -8.62 12.23 12.67
N THR A 49 -8.87 11.90 11.40
CA THR A 49 -7.90 11.17 10.57
C THR A 49 -6.73 12.06 10.14
N LYS A 50 -5.66 11.44 9.63
CA LYS A 50 -4.50 12.15 9.07
C LYS A 50 -4.89 13.09 7.91
N GLU A 51 -5.85 12.67 7.12
CA GLU A 51 -6.32 13.30 5.88
C GLU A 51 -7.35 14.42 6.10
N ARG A 52 -8.06 14.39 7.24
CA ARG A 52 -9.10 15.35 7.66
C ARG A 52 -10.39 15.30 6.82
N SER A 53 -11.42 15.98 7.32
CA SER A 53 -12.78 15.95 6.75
C SER A 53 -12.87 16.41 5.29
N SER A 54 -12.05 17.38 4.88
CA SER A 54 -12.08 17.92 3.51
C SER A 54 -11.69 16.85 2.49
N PHE A 55 -10.61 16.11 2.76
CA PHE A 55 -10.16 15.01 1.92
C PHE A 55 -11.25 13.95 1.75
N TRP A 56 -11.84 13.49 2.86
CA TRP A 56 -12.88 12.46 2.80
C TRP A 56 -14.17 12.95 2.15
N SER A 57 -14.49 14.24 2.26
CA SER A 57 -15.59 14.83 1.51
C SER A 57 -15.34 14.73 0.00
N ASP A 58 -14.14 15.09 -0.47
CA ASP A 58 -13.76 14.97 -1.88
C ASP A 58 -13.79 13.53 -2.38
N VAL A 59 -13.24 12.58 -1.61
CA VAL A 59 -13.24 11.16 -1.99
C VAL A 59 -14.65 10.57 -2.01
N ILE A 60 -15.44 10.74 -0.94
CA ILE A 60 -16.70 9.99 -0.74
C ILE A 60 -17.91 10.71 -1.35
N HIS A 61 -17.97 12.04 -1.29
CA HIS A 61 -19.13 12.79 -1.77
C HIS A 61 -19.00 13.17 -3.23
N TYR A 62 -17.78 13.55 -3.65
CA TYR A 62 -17.48 14.06 -4.98
C TYR A 62 -16.77 13.05 -5.88
N ASN A 63 -16.50 11.84 -5.40
CA ASN A 63 -15.88 10.74 -6.15
C ASN A 63 -14.52 11.12 -6.78
N LYS A 64 -13.79 12.05 -6.17
CA LYS A 64 -12.47 12.50 -6.64
C LYS A 64 -11.39 11.52 -6.20
N PHE A 65 -11.40 10.29 -6.72
CA PHE A 65 -10.47 9.25 -6.27
C PHE A 65 -9.01 9.55 -6.61
N GLU A 66 -8.77 10.38 -7.62
CA GLU A 66 -7.44 10.88 -7.98
C GLU A 66 -6.70 11.51 -6.80
N ILE A 67 -7.39 12.27 -5.94
CA ILE A 67 -6.75 12.91 -4.78
C ILE A 67 -6.24 11.86 -3.78
N PHE A 68 -6.90 10.70 -3.71
CA PHE A 68 -6.45 9.62 -2.86
C PHE A 68 -5.13 9.07 -3.37
N TYR A 69 -4.97 8.89 -4.68
CA TYR A 69 -3.73 8.39 -5.27
C TYR A 69 -2.62 9.44 -5.33
N GLU A 70 -2.94 10.73 -5.36
CA GLU A 70 -1.96 11.79 -5.16
C GLU A 70 -1.43 11.81 -3.73
N TYR A 71 -2.31 11.63 -2.74
CA TYR A 71 -1.95 11.59 -1.32
C TYR A 71 -1.27 10.28 -0.91
N TYR A 72 -1.71 9.17 -1.50
CA TYR A 72 -1.19 7.81 -1.35
C TYR A 72 -0.67 7.30 -2.70
N PRO A 73 0.47 7.83 -3.19
CA PRO A 73 1.04 7.36 -4.43
C PRO A 73 1.30 5.86 -4.30
N LYS A 74 0.78 5.08 -5.26
CA LYS A 74 1.12 3.67 -5.38
C LYS A 74 2.65 3.62 -5.49
N LYS A 75 3.32 3.13 -4.44
CA LYS A 75 4.73 2.81 -4.55
C LYS A 75 4.82 1.81 -5.68
N GLU A 76 5.38 2.21 -6.81
CA GLU A 76 5.68 1.27 -7.87
C GLU A 76 6.45 0.13 -7.21
N LYS A 77 5.85 -1.07 -7.22
CA LYS A 77 6.60 -2.25 -6.83
C LYS A 77 7.85 -2.23 -7.70
N PRO A 78 9.06 -2.43 -7.14
CA PRO A 78 10.25 -2.58 -7.96
C PRO A 78 9.87 -3.56 -9.08
N SER A 79 10.08 -3.11 -10.32
CA SER A 79 9.56 -3.71 -11.56
C SER A 79 9.42 -5.23 -11.42
N SER A 80 8.32 -5.80 -11.90
CA SER A 80 8.12 -7.25 -11.97
C SER A 80 9.36 -7.99 -12.47
N ALA A 81 10.21 -7.36 -13.28
CA ALA A 81 11.55 -7.84 -13.63
C ALA A 81 12.49 -8.14 -12.43
N LEU A 82 12.57 -7.28 -11.41
CA LEU A 82 13.42 -7.46 -10.22
C LEU A 82 12.89 -8.56 -9.29
N LEU A 83 11.58 -8.63 -9.07
CA LEU A 83 10.95 -9.72 -8.32
C LEU A 83 11.09 -11.06 -9.06
N ASN A 84 10.94 -11.06 -10.40
CA ASN A 84 11.12 -12.25 -11.21
C ASN A 84 12.60 -12.67 -11.29
N LEU A 85 13.54 -11.72 -11.38
CA LEU A 85 14.97 -12.01 -11.41
C LEU A 85 15.43 -12.61 -10.08
N THR A 86 15.01 -12.04 -8.95
CA THR A 86 15.34 -12.57 -7.63
C THR A 86 14.71 -13.95 -7.40
N ALA A 87 13.44 -14.15 -7.75
CA ALA A 87 12.80 -15.47 -7.67
C ALA A 87 13.44 -16.51 -8.62
N HIS A 88 13.84 -16.10 -9.83
CA HIS A 88 14.49 -16.97 -10.80
C HIS A 88 15.89 -17.39 -10.34
N VAL A 89 16.70 -16.44 -9.88
CA VAL A 89 18.04 -16.68 -9.33
C VAL A 89 17.95 -17.63 -8.14
N TRP A 90 17.05 -17.38 -7.19
CA TRP A 90 16.85 -18.28 -6.05
C TRP A 90 16.37 -19.67 -6.51
N SER A 91 15.37 -19.76 -7.37
CA SER A 91 14.88 -21.07 -7.86
C SER A 91 15.92 -21.87 -8.65
N THR A 92 16.90 -21.19 -9.25
CA THR A 92 18.01 -21.81 -9.98
C THR A 92 19.10 -22.28 -9.03
N LEU A 93 19.43 -21.49 -8.02
CA LEU A 93 20.41 -21.83 -6.98
C LEU A 93 19.93 -23.01 -6.10
N PHE A 94 18.64 -23.04 -5.73
CA PHE A 94 18.10 -24.09 -4.84
C PHE A 94 17.72 -25.42 -5.53
N LYS A 95 17.94 -25.57 -6.85
CA LYS A 95 17.60 -26.79 -7.61
C LYS A 95 18.80 -27.57 -8.15
N LYS A 96 20.04 -27.13 -7.90
CA LYS A 96 21.26 -27.82 -8.36
C LYS A 96 22.32 -27.83 -7.27
N ASP A 97 23.25 -28.79 -7.33
CA ASP A 97 24.52 -28.72 -6.60
C ASP A 97 25.33 -27.54 -7.14
N ILE A 98 25.23 -26.41 -6.45
CA ILE A 98 25.89 -25.15 -6.76
C ILE A 98 27.22 -25.04 -6.03
N THR A 99 28.20 -24.41 -6.68
CA THR A 99 29.52 -24.20 -6.06
C THR A 99 29.50 -22.99 -5.15
N GLU A 100 30.39 -22.97 -4.16
CA GLU A 100 30.57 -21.85 -3.23
C GLU A 100 30.86 -20.54 -3.97
N GLN A 101 31.63 -20.60 -5.06
CA GLN A 101 31.91 -19.43 -5.91
C GLN A 101 30.63 -18.82 -6.51
N GLN A 102 29.70 -19.64 -6.99
CA GLN A 102 28.45 -19.16 -7.59
C GLN A 102 27.51 -18.53 -6.55
N VAL A 103 27.58 -19.00 -5.30
CA VAL A 103 26.84 -18.38 -4.18
C VAL A 103 27.43 -17.00 -3.85
N GLN A 104 28.76 -16.88 -3.84
CA GLN A 104 29.42 -15.60 -3.54
C GLN A 104 29.14 -14.55 -4.62
N GLU A 105 29.24 -14.92 -5.90
CA GLU A 105 28.88 -14.03 -7.01
C GLU A 105 27.42 -13.55 -6.90
N ALA A 106 26.49 -14.43 -6.54
CA ALA A 106 25.09 -14.06 -6.33
C ALA A 106 24.88 -13.09 -5.14
N LEU A 107 25.64 -13.27 -4.05
CA LEU A 107 25.61 -12.38 -2.89
C LEU A 107 26.18 -10.99 -3.20
N GLU A 108 27.24 -10.92 -4.01
CA GLU A 108 27.81 -9.66 -4.49
C GLU A 108 26.79 -8.88 -5.34
N TRP A 109 26.14 -9.55 -6.29
CA TRP A 109 25.05 -8.97 -7.09
C TRP A 109 23.91 -8.44 -6.23
N TYR A 110 23.48 -9.21 -5.22
CA TYR A 110 22.44 -8.77 -4.29
C TYR A 110 22.84 -7.54 -3.48
N THR A 111 24.11 -7.47 -3.05
CA THR A 111 24.65 -6.33 -2.31
C THR A 111 24.65 -5.05 -3.16
N GLN A 112 25.10 -5.15 -4.41
CA GLN A 112 25.08 -4.02 -5.35
C GLN A 112 23.65 -3.53 -5.64
N LEU A 113 22.69 -4.45 -5.81
CA LEU A 113 21.28 -4.10 -5.98
C LEU A 113 20.73 -3.34 -4.78
N LYS A 114 21.05 -3.76 -3.55
CA LYS A 114 20.64 -3.06 -2.33
C LYS A 114 21.18 -1.65 -2.23
N GLU A 115 22.42 -1.42 -2.66
CA GLU A 115 22.99 -0.08 -2.72
C GLU A 115 22.28 0.82 -3.74
N ILE A 116 21.94 0.29 -4.91
CA ILE A 116 21.18 1.01 -5.93
C ILE A 116 19.79 1.38 -5.41
N GLU A 117 19.08 0.43 -4.77
CA GLU A 117 17.78 0.69 -4.14
C GLU A 117 17.87 1.82 -3.11
N ASN A 118 18.90 1.80 -2.26
CA ASN A 118 19.10 2.84 -1.25
C ASN A 118 19.40 4.21 -1.87
N LYS A 119 20.19 4.26 -2.95
CA LYS A 119 20.46 5.51 -3.70
C LYS A 119 19.19 6.07 -4.31
N ILE A 120 18.36 5.24 -4.94
CA ILE A 120 17.06 5.65 -5.50
C ILE A 120 16.14 6.20 -4.39
N ASN A 121 16.04 5.50 -3.27
CA ASN A 121 15.20 5.91 -2.14
C ASN A 121 15.64 7.23 -1.50
N ASN A 122 16.93 7.57 -1.58
CA ASN A 122 17.46 8.83 -1.08
C ASN A 122 17.25 9.98 -2.07
N LEU A 123 17.29 9.70 -3.38
CA LEU A 123 16.96 10.69 -4.41
C LEU A 123 15.48 11.08 -4.37
N ASN A 124 14.58 10.14 -4.10
CA ASN A 124 13.13 10.39 -3.99
C ASN A 124 12.71 11.09 -2.68
N LYS A 125 13.65 11.44 -1.80
CA LYS A 125 13.42 12.17 -0.54
C LYS A 125 13.90 13.63 -0.58
N GLN A 126 14.50 14.07 -1.69
CA GLN A 126 14.88 15.47 -1.95
C GLN A 126 13.77 16.17 -2.72
#